data_AF-A0A5J6Q4S5-F1
#
_entry.id   AF-A0A5J6Q4S5-F1
#
_cell.length_a   1.000
_cell.length_b   1.000
_cell.length_c   1.000
_cell.angle_alpha   90.00
_cell.angle_beta   90.00
_cell.angle_gamma   90.00
#
_symmetry.space_group_name_H-M   'P 1'
#
loop_
_entity.id
_entity.type
_entity.pdbx_description
1 polymer ?
#
loop_
_entity_poly.entity_id
_entity_poly.type
_entity_poly.pdbx_seq_one_letter_code
_entity_poly.pdbx_strand_id
1 'polypeptide(L)'
;MRVALALLVIALGAGACTPGQHKPSLSEAEGQELRTRLTRNFETVRAYHSVMIQGQDPCPFAEGVIELAPGLVEDLRETKLLVQPFLDDPKEAPSVASGLKMLDAWEAEVRDSRDLAFEVLQEQCERKPVR
;
A
#
# COMPACT_ATOMS: atom_id res chain seq x y z
N MET A 1 10.81 -15.81 -6.26
CA MET A 1 9.56 -15.70 -7.04
C MET A 1 9.38 -14.24 -7.46
N ARG A 2 9.55 -13.91 -8.75
CA ARG A 2 9.48 -12.52 -9.28
C ARG A 2 8.45 -12.43 -10.43
N VAL A 3 7.22 -12.89 -10.22
CA VAL A 3 6.23 -13.00 -11.31
C VAL A 3 4.88 -12.30 -11.03
N ALA A 4 4.73 -11.56 -9.93
CA ALA A 4 3.44 -10.87 -9.63
C ALA A 4 3.38 -9.39 -10.06
N LEU A 5 4.49 -8.75 -10.43
CA LEU A 5 4.55 -7.29 -10.53
C LEU A 5 4.11 -6.68 -11.87
N ALA A 6 3.84 -7.49 -12.89
CA ALA A 6 3.54 -7.01 -14.25
C ALA A 6 2.07 -6.65 -14.48
N LEU A 7 1.15 -7.00 -13.57
CA LEU A 7 -0.29 -6.81 -13.77
C LEU A 7 -0.81 -5.43 -13.36
N LEU A 8 0.00 -4.61 -12.67
CA LEU A 8 -0.33 -3.21 -12.38
C LEU A 8 -0.12 -2.28 -13.60
N VAL A 9 0.38 -2.81 -14.72
CA VAL A 9 0.83 -2.01 -15.88
C VAL A 9 -0.32 -1.46 -16.73
N ILE A 10 -1.55 -1.99 -16.65
CA ILE A 10 -2.54 -1.71 -17.71
C ILE A 10 -3.59 -0.62 -17.33
N ALA A 11 -3.80 -0.31 -16.05
CA ALA A 11 -4.92 0.57 -15.67
C ALA A 11 -4.58 2.08 -15.54
N LEU A 12 -3.31 2.49 -15.67
CA LEU A 12 -2.92 3.90 -15.45
C LEU A 12 -2.21 4.56 -16.65
N GLY A 13 -2.04 3.86 -17.78
CA GLY A 13 -1.19 4.32 -18.89
C GLY A 13 -1.79 4.24 -20.29
N ALA A 14 -3.08 3.92 -20.45
CA ALA A 14 -3.68 3.80 -21.78
C ALA A 14 -4.95 4.66 -21.88
N GLY A 15 -4.76 5.98 -21.89
CA GLY A 15 -5.76 6.92 -22.38
C GLY A 15 -5.98 6.73 -23.89
N ALA A 16 -6.75 5.70 -24.26
CA ALA A 16 -7.38 5.64 -25.57
C ALA A 16 -8.67 6.48 -25.51
N CYS A 17 -8.71 7.54 -26.30
CA CYS A 17 -9.78 8.52 -26.39
C CYS A 17 -11.18 7.90 -26.52
N THR A 18 -11.98 7.95 -25.46
CA THR A 18 -13.45 7.92 -25.52
C THR A 18 -14.01 9.29 -25.10
N PRO A 19 -14.67 10.04 -26.00
CA PRO A 19 -15.35 11.27 -25.64
C PRO A 19 -16.65 10.90 -24.94
N GLY A 20 -16.75 11.11 -23.62
CA GLY A 20 -18.06 11.00 -22.96
C GLY A 20 -18.13 10.72 -21.46
N GLN A 21 -17.03 10.49 -20.74
CA GLN A 21 -17.08 10.35 -19.29
C GLN A 21 -15.90 11.09 -18.65
N HIS A 22 -16.18 12.25 -18.03
CA HIS A 22 -15.29 12.85 -17.05
C HIS A 22 -15.24 11.93 -15.82
N LYS A 23 -14.38 10.91 -15.88
CA LYS A 23 -13.93 10.19 -14.68
C LYS A 23 -12.88 11.07 -14.00
N PRO A 24 -12.80 11.10 -12.66
CA PRO A 24 -11.71 11.77 -11.97
C PRO A 24 -10.41 11.06 -12.34
N SER A 25 -9.63 11.66 -13.25
CA SER A 25 -8.35 11.10 -13.68
C SER A 25 -7.23 11.93 -13.08
N LEU A 26 -6.37 11.28 -12.30
CA LEU A 26 -5.01 11.80 -12.08
C LEU A 26 -4.33 11.99 -13.44
N SER A 27 -3.47 12.99 -13.55
CA SER A 27 -2.52 13.04 -14.66
C SER A 27 -1.63 11.78 -14.64
N GLU A 28 -1.07 11.41 -15.79
CA GLU A 28 -0.15 10.27 -15.89
C GLU A 28 1.02 10.39 -14.89
N ALA A 29 1.56 11.61 -14.72
CA ALA A 29 2.62 11.91 -13.76
C ALA A 29 2.19 11.67 -12.31
N GLU A 30 1.02 12.17 -11.91
CA GLU A 30 0.47 11.97 -10.56
C GLU A 30 0.16 10.49 -10.30
N GLY A 31 -0.37 9.78 -11.29
CA GLY A 31 -0.63 8.34 -11.20
C GLY A 31 0.65 7.53 -11.02
N GLN A 32 1.73 7.92 -11.71
CA GLN A 32 3.04 7.27 -11.55
C GLN A 32 3.70 7.59 -10.22
N GLU A 33 3.57 8.82 -9.73
CA GLU A 33 4.05 9.22 -8.41
C GLU A 33 3.33 8.45 -7.30
N LEU A 34 1.99 8.41 -7.34
CA LEU A 34 1.17 7.67 -6.38
C LEU A 34 1.55 6.19 -6.35
N ARG A 35 1.69 5.56 -7.52
CA ARG A 35 2.14 4.16 -7.63
C ARG A 35 3.51 3.94 -6.99
N THR A 36 4.45 4.84 -7.27
CA THR A 36 5.81 4.76 -6.74
C THR A 36 5.81 4.90 -5.22
N ARG A 37 5.05 5.86 -4.69
CA ARG A 37 4.90 6.09 -3.26
C ARG A 37 4.26 4.90 -2.55
N LEU A 38 3.14 4.39 -3.06
CA LEU A 38 2.47 3.19 -2.54
C LEU A 38 3.41 1.99 -2.47
N THR A 39 4.05 1.67 -3.60
CA THR A 39 4.92 0.49 -3.69
C THR A 39 6.11 0.61 -2.74
N ARG A 40 6.75 1.79 -2.72
CA ARG A 40 7.90 2.04 -1.84
C ARG A 40 7.50 1.91 -0.37
N ASN A 41 6.45 2.60 0.04
CA ASN A 41 6.04 2.62 1.44
C ASN A 41 5.55 1.23 1.89
N PHE A 42 4.85 0.50 1.02
CA PHE A 42 4.43 -0.87 1.31
C PHE A 42 5.64 -1.80 1.52
N GLU A 43 6.62 -1.78 0.61
CA GLU A 43 7.84 -2.57 0.77
C GLU A 43 8.65 -2.18 2.01
N THR A 44 8.65 -0.89 2.40
CA THR A 44 9.24 -0.44 3.67
C THR A 44 8.52 -1.07 4.88
N VAL A 45 7.18 -1.04 4.90
CA VAL A 45 6.41 -1.68 5.99
C VAL A 45 6.71 -3.17 6.08
N ARG A 46 6.75 -3.88 4.94
CA ARG A 46 7.08 -5.31 4.90
C ARG A 46 8.48 -5.62 5.41
N ALA A 47 9.46 -4.80 5.01
CA ALA A 47 10.83 -4.93 5.50
C ALA A 47 10.88 -4.73 7.02
N TYR A 48 10.19 -3.72 7.55
CA TYR A 48 10.16 -3.45 8.98
C TYR A 48 9.43 -4.55 9.75
N HIS A 49 8.30 -5.05 9.23
CA HIS A 49 7.59 -6.21 9.77
C HIS A 49 8.51 -7.42 9.94
N SER A 50 9.31 -7.74 8.92
CA SER A 50 10.27 -8.86 9.00
C SER A 50 11.30 -8.66 10.12
N VAL A 51 11.76 -7.42 10.34
CA VAL A 51 12.72 -7.11 11.42
C VAL A 51 12.04 -7.14 12.78
N MET A 52 10.78 -6.72 12.90
CA MET A 52 10.04 -6.83 14.16
C MET A 52 9.88 -8.27 14.66
N ILE A 53 9.76 -9.24 13.75
CA ILE A 53 9.62 -10.66 14.10
C ILE A 53 10.98 -11.32 14.40
N GLN A 54 12.03 -10.97 13.65
CA GLN A 54 13.29 -11.75 13.60
C GLN A 54 14.53 -10.97 14.07
N GLY A 55 14.41 -9.66 14.23
CA GLY A 55 15.52 -8.75 14.53
C GLY A 55 15.90 -8.72 16.00
N GLN A 56 17.15 -8.34 16.28
CA GLN A 56 17.66 -8.18 17.64
C GLN A 56 17.24 -6.85 18.30
N ASP A 57 16.88 -5.85 17.50
CA ASP A 57 16.44 -4.53 17.96
C ASP A 57 15.20 -4.09 17.16
N PRO A 58 14.00 -4.57 17.54
CA PRO A 58 12.78 -4.35 16.76
C PRO A 58 12.14 -2.97 17.01
N CYS A 59 12.55 -2.27 18.07
CA CYS A 59 11.90 -1.03 18.53
C CYS A 59 11.90 0.10 17.49
N PRO A 60 13.03 0.45 16.83
CA PRO A 60 13.03 1.52 15.83
C PRO A 60 12.16 1.18 14.61
N PHE A 61 12.03 -0.11 14.29
CA PHE A 61 11.21 -0.58 13.17
C PHE A 61 9.73 -0.55 13.51
N ALA A 62 9.36 -0.86 14.76
CA ALA A 62 8.00 -0.70 15.25
C ALA A 62 7.55 0.77 15.23
N GLU A 63 8.39 1.69 15.72
CA GLU A 63 8.14 3.13 15.63
C GLU A 63 7.94 3.57 14.16
N GLY A 64 8.82 3.13 13.27
CA GLY A 64 8.74 3.43 11.84
C GLY A 64 7.46 2.92 11.17
N VAL A 65 6.97 1.72 11.52
CA VAL A 65 5.68 1.22 11.01
C VAL A 65 4.52 2.05 11.54
N ILE A 66 4.52 2.41 12.82
CA ILE A 66 3.45 3.23 13.42
C ILE A 66 3.36 4.61 12.78
N GLU A 67 4.50 5.22 12.44
CA GLU A 67 4.57 6.51 11.75
C GLU A 67 4.08 6.40 10.29
N LEU A 68 4.53 5.37 9.57
CA LEU A 68 4.28 5.23 8.13
C LEU A 68 2.88 4.69 7.78
N ALA A 69 2.38 3.73 8.57
CA ALA A 69 1.17 2.97 8.24
C ALA A 69 -0.08 3.84 8.02
N PRO A 70 -0.39 4.88 8.83
CA PRO A 70 -1.58 5.70 8.62
C PRO A 70 -1.60 6.38 7.25
N GLY A 71 -0.50 6.99 6.83
CA GLY A 71 -0.41 7.65 5.51
C GLY A 71 -0.53 6.65 4.36
N LEU A 72 0.06 5.46 4.51
CA LEU A 72 -0.06 4.40 3.51
C LEU A 72 -1.48 3.85 3.39
N VAL A 73 -2.20 3.67 4.50
CA VAL A 73 -3.61 3.23 4.49
C VAL A 73 -4.49 4.24 3.77
N GLU A 74 -4.29 5.54 4.00
CA GLU A 74 -5.02 6.59 3.28
C GLU A 74 -4.68 6.59 1.78
N ASP A 75 -3.39 6.53 1.40
CA ASP A 75 -2.97 6.42 -0.01
C ASP A 75 -3.61 5.20 -0.71
N LEU A 76 -3.68 4.04 -0.02
CA LEU A 76 -4.33 2.82 -0.53
C LEU A 76 -5.83 3.03 -0.73
N ARG A 77 -6.50 3.67 0.23
CA ARG A 77 -7.92 3.97 0.18
C ARG A 77 -8.26 4.95 -0.95
N GLU A 78 -7.48 6.01 -1.09
CA GLU A 78 -7.62 6.98 -2.19
C GLU A 78 -7.44 6.29 -3.54
N THR A 79 -6.43 5.43 -3.67
CA THR A 79 -6.19 4.67 -4.90
C THR A 79 -7.38 3.76 -5.24
N LYS A 80 -7.97 3.09 -4.24
CA LYS A 80 -9.18 2.28 -4.44
C LYS A 80 -10.34 3.13 -4.97
N LEU A 81 -10.57 4.30 -4.39
CA LEU A 81 -11.63 5.21 -4.82
C LEU A 81 -11.41 5.72 -6.26
N LEU A 82 -10.16 5.97 -6.65
CA LEU A 82 -9.81 6.40 -8.00
C LEU A 82 -10.05 5.31 -9.05
N VAL A 83 -9.75 4.05 -8.73
CA VAL A 83 -9.87 2.95 -9.71
C VAL A 83 -11.27 2.29 -9.73
N GLN A 84 -12.06 2.43 -8.68
CA GLN A 84 -13.38 1.80 -8.55
C GLN A 84 -14.36 2.14 -9.70
N PRO A 85 -14.43 3.38 -10.23
CA PRO A 85 -15.28 3.72 -11.39
C PRO A 85 -14.89 3.03 -12.71
N PHE A 86 -13.75 2.35 -12.76
CA PHE A 86 -13.34 1.58 -13.94
C PHE A 86 -13.89 0.14 -13.93
N LEU A 87 -14.54 -0.30 -12.84
CA LEU A 87 -15.28 -1.57 -12.80
C LEU A 87 -16.49 -1.60 -13.72
N ASP A 88 -17.04 -0.43 -14.07
CA ASP A 88 -18.21 -0.31 -14.94
C ASP A 88 -17.85 -0.52 -16.43
N ASP A 89 -16.56 -0.50 -16.79
CA ASP A 89 -16.09 -0.81 -18.15
C ASP A 89 -15.76 -2.32 -18.27
N PRO A 90 -16.49 -3.12 -19.06
CA PRO A 90 -16.24 -4.55 -19.22
C PRO A 90 -14.82 -4.90 -19.69
N LYS A 91 -14.14 -4.00 -20.39
CA LYS A 91 -12.76 -4.23 -20.88
C LYS A 91 -11.73 -4.07 -19.77
N GLU A 92 -11.98 -3.17 -18.82
CA GLU A 92 -11.06 -2.86 -17.72
C GLU A 92 -11.42 -3.60 -16.43
N ALA A 93 -12.69 -3.96 -16.23
CA ALA A 93 -13.21 -4.57 -15.02
C ALA A 93 -12.37 -5.77 -14.51
N PRO A 94 -11.87 -6.70 -15.35
CA PRO A 94 -11.05 -7.81 -14.86
C PRO A 94 -9.72 -7.37 -14.23
N SER A 95 -9.01 -6.43 -14.85
CA SER A 95 -7.72 -5.95 -14.34
C SER A 95 -7.91 -5.05 -13.13
N VAL A 96 -8.93 -4.19 -13.14
CA VAL A 96 -9.31 -3.32 -12.01
C VAL A 96 -9.72 -4.15 -10.80
N ALA A 97 -10.55 -5.19 -10.98
CA ALA A 97 -10.94 -6.09 -9.90
C ALA A 97 -9.74 -6.82 -9.29
N SER A 98 -8.77 -7.24 -10.11
CA SER A 98 -7.52 -7.81 -9.63
C SER A 98 -6.68 -6.80 -8.85
N GLY A 99 -6.61 -5.55 -9.33
CA GLY A 99 -5.91 -4.45 -8.66
C GLY A 99 -6.51 -4.13 -7.29
N LEU A 100 -7.85 -4.03 -7.21
CA LEU A 100 -8.56 -3.78 -5.95
C LEU A 100 -8.31 -4.89 -4.92
N LYS A 101 -8.36 -6.16 -5.32
CA LYS A 101 -8.04 -7.29 -4.41
C LYS A 101 -6.63 -7.21 -3.84
N MET A 102 -5.67 -6.79 -4.66
CA MET A 102 -4.29 -6.60 -4.21
C MET A 102 -4.17 -5.41 -3.26
N LEU A 103 -4.84 -4.30 -3.53
CA LEU A 103 -4.87 -3.14 -2.63
C LEU A 103 -5.52 -3.49 -1.28
N ASP A 104 -6.58 -4.31 -1.27
CA ASP A 104 -7.19 -4.81 -0.05
C ASP A 104 -6.25 -5.73 0.73
N ALA A 105 -5.50 -6.59 0.05
CA ALA A 105 -4.48 -7.43 0.68
C ALA A 105 -3.34 -6.60 1.28
N TRP A 106 -2.89 -5.56 0.58
CA TRP A 106 -1.87 -4.64 1.08
C TRP A 106 -2.36 -3.85 2.29
N GLU A 107 -3.59 -3.35 2.26
CA GLU A 107 -4.16 -2.63 3.41
C GLU A 107 -4.25 -3.54 4.64
N ALA A 108 -4.68 -4.79 4.48
CA ALA A 108 -4.70 -5.77 5.56
C ALA A 108 -3.28 -6.01 6.13
N GLU A 109 -2.28 -6.26 5.28
CA GLU A 109 -0.90 -6.48 5.71
C GLU A 109 -0.30 -5.25 6.43
N VAL A 110 -0.62 -4.03 6.00
CA VAL A 110 -0.19 -2.80 6.67
C VAL A 110 -0.84 -2.65 8.04
N ARG A 111 -2.14 -2.96 8.17
CA ARG A 111 -2.85 -2.94 9.45
C ARG A 111 -2.27 -3.98 10.41
N ASP A 112 -2.11 -5.21 9.97
CA ASP A 112 -1.53 -6.30 10.76
C ASP A 112 -0.09 -5.96 11.21
N SER A 113 0.71 -5.35 10.33
CA SER A 113 2.06 -4.89 10.68
C SER A 113 2.05 -3.79 11.73
N ARG A 114 1.06 -2.89 11.68
CA ARG A 114 0.91 -1.81 12.66
C ARG A 114 0.47 -2.34 14.01
N ASP A 115 -0.45 -3.30 14.04
CA ASP A 115 -0.88 -3.95 15.27
C ASP A 115 0.30 -4.68 15.94
N LEU A 116 1.07 -5.44 15.16
CA LEU A 116 2.33 -6.04 15.62
C LEU A 116 3.31 -4.99 16.16
N ALA A 117 3.43 -3.84 15.49
CA ALA A 117 4.32 -2.77 15.95
C ALA A 117 3.93 -2.24 17.33
N PHE A 118 2.64 -2.06 17.61
CA PHE A 118 2.17 -1.68 18.94
C PHE A 118 2.48 -2.76 19.99
N GLU A 119 2.27 -4.03 19.66
CA GLU A 119 2.61 -5.16 20.55
C GLU A 119 4.11 -5.18 20.86
N VAL A 120 4.97 -5.02 19.85
CA VAL A 120 6.43 -4.96 20.02
C VAL A 120 6.84 -3.81 20.92
N LEU A 121 6.29 -2.61 20.72
CA LEU A 121 6.61 -1.47 21.59
C LEU A 121 6.25 -1.74 23.05
N GLN A 122 5.04 -2.25 23.28
CA GLN A 122 4.54 -2.54 24.61
C GLN A 122 5.35 -3.65 25.32
N GLU A 123 5.71 -4.71 24.60
CA GLU A 123 6.35 -5.88 25.22
C GLU A 123 7.87 -5.77 25.32
N GLN A 124 8.52 -5.15 24.33
CA GLN A 124 9.96 -5.23 24.13
C GLN A 124 10.67 -3.88 24.33
N CYS A 125 9.96 -2.75 24.18
CA CYS A 125 10.58 -1.42 24.13
C CYS A 125 10.35 -0.59 25.39
N GLU A 126 9.27 -0.85 26.14
CA GLU A 126 8.96 -0.14 27.40
C GLU A 126 9.76 -0.64 28.63
N ARG A 127 10.87 -1.35 28.45
CA ARG A 127 11.82 -1.73 29.53
C ARG A 127 13.21 -1.11 29.34
N LYS A 128 13.34 0.20 29.54
CA LYS A 128 14.60 0.77 30.05
C LYS A 128 14.38 1.38 31.42
N PRO A 129 14.59 0.64 32.53
CA PRO A 129 14.99 1.31 33.76
C PRO A 129 16.34 1.97 33.48
N VAL A 130 16.35 3.29 33.44
CA VAL A 130 17.57 4.09 33.53
C VAL A 130 18.24 3.72 34.85
N ARG A 131 19.36 3.00 34.79
CA ARG A 131 20.28 2.84 35.91
C ARG A 131 21.32 3.93 35.87
#